data_AF-A0A938N304-F1
#
_entry.id   AF-A0A938N304-F1
#
_cell.length_a   1.000
_cell.length_b   1.000
_cell.length_c   1.000
_cell.angle_alpha   90.00
_cell.angle_beta   90.00
_cell.angle_gamma   90.00
#
_symmetry.space_group_name_H-M   'P 1'
#
loop_
_entity.id
_entity.type
_entity.pdbx_description
1 polymer ?
#
loop_
_entity_poly.entity_id
_entity_poly.type
_entity_poly.pdbx_seq_one_letter_code
_entity_poly.pdbx_strand_id
1 'polypeptide(L)' 'MGTLIANTLLAQPRRPLKDVPRFYGSGVYALYYRGDFDAYRPIANTETPIYVGKADPAEHGAVLAT' A
#
# COMPACT_ATOMS: atom_id res chain seq x y z
N MET A 1 17.07 8.80 -5.61
CA MET A 1 16.00 9.24 -4.68
C MET A 1 14.81 8.28 -4.63
N GLY A 2 14.36 7.68 -5.74
CA GLY A 2 13.26 6.69 -5.71
C GLY A 2 13.54 5.41 -4.91
N THR A 3 14.78 4.91 -4.91
CA THR A 3 15.19 3.71 -4.14
C THR A 3 14.99 3.87 -2.64
N LEU A 4 15.16 5.09 -2.11
CA LEU A 4 14.97 5.36 -0.69
C LEU A 4 13.50 5.14 -0.30
N ILE A 5 12.57 5.63 -1.13
CA ILE A 5 11.12 5.49 -0.91
C ILE A 5 10.70 4.02 -1.01
N ALA A 6 11.22 3.29 -2.00
CA ALA A 6 10.95 1.87 -2.17
C ALA A 6 11.47 1.04 -0.97
N ASN A 7 12.69 1.32 -0.49
CA ASN A 7 13.25 0.62 0.68
C ASN A 7 12.48 0.93 1.97
N THR A 8 12.09 2.18 2.17
CA THR A 8 11.27 2.55 3.34
C THR A 8 9.91 1.88 3.30
N LEU A 9 9.29 1.74 2.12
CA LEU A 9 8.03 1.02 1.96
C LEU A 9 8.18 -0.47 2.29
N LEU A 10 9.25 -1.11 1.83
CA LEU A 10 9.54 -2.52 2.11
C LEU A 10 9.86 -2.80 3.58
N ALA A 11 10.41 -1.81 4.30
CA ALA A 11 10.71 -1.93 5.73
C ALA A 11 9.47 -1.83 6.64
N GLN A 12 8.32 -1.34 6.13
CA GLN A 12 7.12 -1.23 6.93
C GLN A 12 6.41 -2.59 7.09
N PRO A 13 5.89 -2.90 8.29
CA PRO A 13 5.14 -4.13 8.49
C PRO A 13 3.87 -4.13 7.64
N ARG A 14 3.64 -5.23 6.90
CA ARG A 14 2.42 -5.41 6.10
C ARG A 14 1.20 -5.42 7.02
N ARG A 15 0.20 -4.61 6.68
CA ARG A 15 -1.09 -4.53 7.40
C ARG A 15 -2.18 -5.15 6.53
N PRO A 16 -3.15 -5.89 7.10
CA PRO A 16 -4.34 -6.29 6.35
C PRO A 16 -5.08 -5.03 5.86
N LEU A 17 -5.47 -5.02 4.59
CA LEU A 17 -6.12 -3.85 3.97
C LEU A 17 -7.39 -3.41 4.73
N LYS A 18 -8.14 -4.38 5.27
CA LYS A 18 -9.34 -4.14 6.08
C LYS A 18 -9.08 -3.39 7.40
N ASP A 19 -7.85 -3.42 7.90
CA ASP A 19 -7.47 -2.84 9.20
C ASP A 19 -6.78 -1.48 9.01
N VAL A 20 -6.69 -0.96 7.77
CA VAL A 20 -6.11 0.36 7.50
C VAL A 20 -7.18 1.43 7.75
N PRO A 21 -7.09 2.22 8.83
CA PRO A 21 -8.03 3.30 9.08
C PRO A 21 -7.87 4.40 8.03
N ARG A 22 -8.87 5.27 7.89
CA ARG A 22 -8.70 6.50 7.11
C ARG A 22 -7.67 7.38 7.83
N PHE A 23 -6.67 7.86 7.10
CA PHE A 23 -5.67 8.77 7.62
C PHE A 23 -5.40 9.87 6.59
N TYR A 24 -4.85 10.98 7.06
CA TYR A 24 -4.40 12.07 6.20
C TYR A 24 -2.91 11.92 5.92
N GLY A 25 -2.51 12.06 4.65
CA GLY A 25 -1.12 12.02 4.23
C GLY A 25 -0.98 11.65 2.76
N SER A 26 0.07 12.16 2.11
CA SER A 26 0.51 11.69 0.81
C SER A 26 1.52 10.56 0.99
N GLY A 27 1.55 9.62 0.05
CA GLY A 27 2.50 8.52 0.10
C GLY A 27 2.36 7.52 -1.03
N VAL A 28 3.23 6.52 -1.00
CA VAL A 28 3.17 5.35 -1.87
C VAL A 28 2.66 4.14 -1.10
N TYR A 29 1.99 3.23 -1.78
CA TYR A 29 1.49 1.98 -1.20
C TYR A 29 1.69 0.82 -2.16
N ALA A 30 1.80 -0.38 -1.59
CA ALA A 30 1.91 -1.62 -2.33
C ALA A 30 0.85 -2.61 -1.81
N LEU A 31 0.13 -3.24 -2.73
CA LEU A 31 -0.83 -4.29 -2.41
C LEU A 31 -0.19 -5.66 -2.67
N TYR A 32 -0.35 -6.57 -1.71
CA TYR A 32 0.18 -7.92 -1.78
C TYR A 32 -0.99 -8.91 -1.79
N TYR A 33 -0.92 -9.88 -2.70
CA TYR A 33 -1.95 -10.89 -2.83
C TYR A 33 -1.70 -12.07 -1.89
N ARG A 34 -2.73 -12.50 -1.16
CA ARG A 34 -2.67 -13.65 -0.22
C ARG A 34 -3.90 -14.57 -0.32
N GLY A 35 -4.64 -14.50 -1.42
CA GLY A 35 -5.80 -15.37 -1.64
C GLY A 35 -5.46 -16.61 -2.47
N ASP A 36 -6.49 -17.40 -2.77
CA ASP A 36 -6.37 -18.71 -3.43
C ASP A 36 -6.78 -18.71 -4.90
N PHE A 37 -6.83 -17.55 -5.56
CA PHE A 37 -7.17 -17.46 -6.98
C PHE A 37 -6.04 -17.99 -7.85
N ASP A 38 -6.32 -19.01 -8.66
CA ASP A 38 -5.32 -19.79 -9.40
C ASP A 38 -4.39 -18.95 -10.28
N ALA A 39 -4.92 -17.92 -10.96
CA ALA A 39 -4.09 -17.07 -11.82
C ALA A 39 -3.05 -16.23 -11.05
N TYR A 40 -3.29 -15.98 -9.76
CA TYR A 40 -2.38 -15.19 -8.90
C TYR A 40 -1.61 -16.04 -7.90
N ARG A 41 -1.80 -17.36 -7.93
CA ARG A 41 -1.09 -18.31 -7.06
C ARG A 41 0.44 -18.17 -7.09
N PRO A 42 1.10 -17.86 -8.23
CA PRO A 42 2.56 -17.67 -8.25
C PRO A 42 3.07 -16.47 -7.43
N ILE A 43 2.25 -15.45 -7.23
CA ILE A 43 2.59 -14.25 -6.45
C ILE A 43 1.94 -14.26 -5.06
N ALA A 44 1.14 -15.27 -4.75
CA ALA A 44 0.55 -15.43 -3.45
C ALA A 44 1.64 -15.66 -2.39
N ASN A 45 1.60 -14.88 -1.31
CA ASN A 45 2.56 -14.97 -0.19
C ASN A 45 4.04 -14.67 -0.53
N THR A 46 4.32 -14.06 -1.68
CA THR A 46 5.68 -13.58 -2.00
C THR A 46 5.89 -12.13 -1.55
N GLU A 47 7.10 -11.60 -1.77
CA GLU A 47 7.40 -10.17 -1.59
C GLU A 47 7.09 -9.34 -2.84
N THR A 48 6.45 -9.95 -3.85
CA THR A 48 6.08 -9.28 -5.09
C THR A 48 4.70 -8.64 -4.93
N PRO A 49 4.58 -7.31 -5.00
CA PRO A 49 3.28 -6.66 -4.96
C PRO A 49 2.51 -6.91 -6.26
N ILE A 50 1.20 -7.11 -6.15
CA ILE A 50 0.30 -7.19 -7.32
C ILE A 50 -0.01 -5.80 -7.88
N TYR A 51 0.13 -4.74 -7.06
CA TYR A 51 -0.11 -3.36 -7.45
C TYR A 51 0.74 -2.40 -6.61
N VAL A 52 1.22 -1.32 -7.24
CA VAL A 52 1.91 -0.22 -6.57
C VAL A 52 1.27 1.08 -7.03
N GLY A 53 0.94 1.95 -6.08
CA GLY A 53 0.30 3.23 -6.36
C GLY A 53 0.82 4.34 -5.46
N LYS A 54 0.40 5.57 -5.78
CA LYS A 54 0.57 6.73 -4.92
C LYS A 54 -0.79 7.35 -4.62
N ALA A 55 -0.90 7.97 -3.46
CA ALA A 55 -2.06 8.77 -3.08
C ALA A 55 -1.56 10.16 -2.68
N ASP A 56 -2.20 11.19 -3.24
CA ASP A 56 -1.99 12.58 -2.87
C ASP A 56 -3.31 13.15 -2.33
N PRO A 57 -3.29 13.96 -1.27
CA PRO A 57 -4.48 14.66 -0.82
C PRO A 57 -4.95 15.63 -1.92
N ALA A 58 -6.26 15.66 -2.16
CA ALA A 58 -6.86 16.52 -3.18
C ALA A 58 -6.74 18.02 -2.84
N GLU A 59 -6.63 18.36 -1.55
CA GLU A 59 -6.59 19.72 -1.03
C GLU A 59 -5.50 19.81 0.06
N HIS A 60 -4.76 20.91 0.09
CA HIS A 60 -3.82 21.23 1.17
C HIS A 60 -4.61 21.56 2.45
N GLY A 61 -5.15 20.54 3.14
CA GLY A 61 -5.90 20.74 4.38
C GLY A 61 -7.19 19.92 4.53
N ALA A 62 -7.41 18.85 3.76
CA ALA A 62 -8.58 17.98 3.93
C ALA A 62 -8.53 17.22 5.28
N VAL A 63 -9.03 17.84 6.34
CA VAL A 63 -9.35 17.19 7.62
C VAL A 63 -10.47 16.16 7.40
N LEU A 64 -10.33 14.99 8.01
CA LEU A 64 -11.39 13.97 8.02
C LEU A 64 -12.67 14.60 8.57
N ALA A 65 -13.66 14.83 7.71
CA ALA A 65 -14.97 15.31 8.12
C ALA A 65 -15.55 14.30 9.14
N THR A 66 -15.91 14.85 10.30
CA THR A 66 -16.32 14.15 11.52
C THR A 66 -17.64 13.42 11.36
#